data_AF-A0A2H1FCT8-F1
#
_entry.id   AF-A0A2H1FCT8-F1
#
_cell.length_a   1.000
_cell.length_b   1.000
_cell.length_c   1.000
_cell.angle_alpha   90.00
_cell.angle_beta   90.00
_cell.angle_gamma   90.00
#
_symmetry.space_group_name_H-M   'P 1'
#
loop_
_entity.id
_entity.type
_entity.pdbx_description
1 polymer ?
#
loop_
_entity_poly.entity_id
_entity_poly.type
_entity_poly.pdbx_seq_one_letter_code
_entity_poly.pdbx_strand_id
1 'polypeptide(L)'
;MEKCDARTRAYKNGKTFDQCRDIAKIIVLQMEEKINQSGQVEWDEILRTVEHDELVYKLTLKYLRQNGYDIGDWKRPRVIKSI
;
A
#
# COMPACT_ATOMS: atom_id res chain seq x y z
N MET A 1 -0.47 -20.92 18.28
CA MET A 1 -0.50 -20.62 16.83
C MET A 1 -1.96 -20.50 16.44
N GLU A 2 -2.47 -19.27 16.31
CA GLU A 2 -3.84 -19.07 15.83
C GLU A 2 -3.91 -19.59 14.39
N LYS A 3 -4.77 -20.58 14.16
CA LYS A 3 -4.99 -21.15 12.83
C LYS A 3 -5.63 -20.05 11.97
N CYS A 4 -4.94 -19.59 10.92
CA CYS A 4 -5.56 -18.79 9.88
C CYS A 4 -6.76 -19.56 9.31
N ASP A 5 -7.99 -19.15 9.66
CA ASP A 5 -9.18 -19.67 8.99
C ASP A 5 -9.20 -19.10 7.57
N ALA A 6 -8.75 -19.92 6.62
CA ALA A 6 -8.65 -19.57 5.21
C ALA A 6 -10.00 -19.15 4.59
N ARG A 7 -11.13 -19.46 5.24
CA ARG A 7 -12.47 -19.12 4.72
C ARG A 7 -12.86 -17.66 4.93
N THR A 8 -12.27 -16.97 5.90
CA THR A 8 -12.65 -15.56 6.20
C THR A 8 -11.49 -14.65 6.58
N ARG A 9 -10.41 -15.15 7.20
CA ARG A 9 -9.36 -14.34 7.85
C ARG A 9 -7.95 -14.82 7.50
N ALA A 10 -7.65 -14.89 6.21
CA ALA A 10 -6.40 -15.46 5.69
C ALA A 10 -5.18 -14.51 5.73
N TYR A 11 -5.37 -13.22 6.03
CA TYR A 11 -4.32 -12.21 5.93
C TYR A 11 -3.77 -11.79 7.29
N LYS A 12 -2.68 -11.01 7.28
CA LYS A 12 -1.96 -10.58 8.49
C LYS A 12 -2.92 -10.05 9.55
N ASN A 13 -2.76 -10.50 10.80
CA ASN A 13 -3.61 -10.18 11.94
C ASN A 13 -5.08 -10.63 11.79
N GLY A 14 -5.35 -11.67 10.99
CA GLY A 14 -6.69 -12.22 10.82
C GLY A 14 -7.64 -11.30 10.04
N LYS A 15 -7.11 -10.47 9.14
CA LYS A 15 -7.92 -9.56 8.30
C LYS A 15 -8.61 -10.32 7.16
N THR A 16 -9.76 -9.81 6.71
CA THR A 16 -10.40 -10.18 5.44
C THR A 16 -9.76 -9.42 4.28
N PHE A 17 -10.00 -9.86 3.04
CA PHE A 17 -9.53 -9.13 1.86
C PHE A 17 -10.13 -7.72 1.78
N ASP A 18 -11.44 -7.58 2.06
CA ASP A 18 -12.12 -6.29 2.03
C ASP A 18 -11.53 -5.31 3.05
N GLN A 19 -11.18 -5.80 4.26
CA GLN A 19 -10.50 -4.98 5.25
C GLN A 19 -9.12 -4.50 4.75
N CYS A 20 -8.33 -5.39 4.15
CA CYS A 20 -7.04 -5.01 3.55
C CYS A 20 -7.21 -3.98 2.42
N ARG A 21 -8.27 -4.11 1.61
CA ARG A 21 -8.62 -3.15 0.57
C ARG A 21 -8.97 -1.78 1.15
N ASP A 22 -9.81 -1.74 2.18
CA ASP A 22 -10.28 -0.48 2.74
C ASP A 22 -9.14 0.26 3.47
N ILE A 23 -8.27 -0.49 4.17
CA ILE A 23 -7.03 0.06 4.73
C ILE A 23 -6.13 0.63 3.62
N ALA A 24 -5.93 -0.12 2.54
CA ALA A 24 -5.09 0.34 1.43
C ALA A 24 -5.61 1.64 0.81
N LYS A 25 -6.93 1.81 0.65
CA LYS A 25 -7.54 3.05 0.15
C LYS A 25 -7.27 4.26 1.06
N ILE A 26 -7.36 4.08 2.37
CA ILE A 26 -7.04 5.16 3.34
C ILE A 26 -5.57 5.56 3.22
N ILE A 27 -4.68 4.58 3.13
CA ILE A 27 -3.24 4.82 3.01
C ILE A 27 -2.89 5.49 1.69
N VAL A 28 -3.58 5.15 0.59
CA VAL A 28 -3.39 5.84 -0.71
C VAL A 28 -3.62 7.34 -0.55
N LEU A 29 -4.73 7.75 0.06
CA LEU A 29 -5.04 9.19 0.27
C LEU A 29 -3.91 9.89 1.06
N GLN A 30 -3.37 9.24 2.08
CA GLN A 30 -2.23 9.76 2.85
C GLN A 30 -0.96 9.88 2.00
N MET A 31 -0.68 8.87 1.16
CA MET A 31 0.49 8.90 0.28
C MET A 31 0.35 9.97 -0.81
N GLU A 32 -0.85 10.16 -1.37
CA GLU A 32 -1.12 11.21 -2.35
C GLU A 32 -0.87 12.60 -1.75
N GLU A 33 -1.33 12.85 -0.53
CA GLU A 33 -1.03 14.09 0.19
C GLU A 33 0.48 14.29 0.38
N LYS A 34 1.20 13.25 0.82
CA LYS A 34 2.67 13.30 0.97
C LYS A 34 3.37 13.57 -0.36
N ILE A 35 2.97 12.93 -1.45
CA ILE A 35 3.55 13.14 -2.78
C ILE A 35 3.29 14.58 -3.24
N ASN A 36 2.10 15.13 -2.98
CA ASN A 36 1.80 16.52 -3.32
C ASN A 36 2.64 17.53 -2.52
N GLN A 37 3.01 17.20 -1.28
CA GLN A 37 3.84 18.08 -0.43
C GLN A 37 5.35 17.95 -0.70
N SER A 38 5.85 16.73 -0.88
CA SER A 38 7.29 16.42 -0.95
C SER A 38 7.80 16.08 -2.36
N GLY A 39 6.88 15.82 -3.30
CA GLY A 39 7.16 15.41 -4.67
C GLY A 39 7.31 13.89 -4.86
N GLN A 40 7.57 13.12 -3.80
CA GLN A 40 7.79 11.68 -3.89
C GLN A 40 7.57 10.93 -2.56
N VAL A 41 7.37 9.62 -2.62
CA VAL A 41 7.37 8.74 -1.44
C VAL A 41 8.17 7.48 -1.74
N GLU A 42 9.10 7.10 -0.86
CA GLU A 42 9.91 5.88 -1.01
C GLU A 42 9.11 4.62 -0.65
N TRP A 43 9.37 3.49 -1.31
CA TRP A 43 8.70 2.22 -1.04
C TRP A 43 8.87 1.75 0.40
N ASP A 44 10.05 1.97 0.99
CA ASP A 44 10.33 1.62 2.38
C ASP A 44 9.45 2.41 3.35
N GLU A 45 9.10 3.65 3.01
CA GLU A 45 8.18 4.45 3.81
C GLU A 45 6.76 3.90 3.75
N ILE A 46 6.29 3.52 2.55
CA ILE A 46 4.99 2.87 2.38
C ILE A 46 4.97 1.56 3.18
N LEU A 47 6.02 0.75 3.08
CA LEU A 47 6.13 -0.53 3.76
C LEU A 47 6.09 -0.38 5.29
N ARG A 48 6.77 0.63 5.84
CA ARG A 48 6.69 0.97 7.27
C ARG A 48 5.30 1.47 7.66
N THR A 49 4.67 2.29 6.82
CA THR A 49 3.33 2.85 7.08
C THR A 49 2.26 1.77 7.16
N VAL A 50 2.37 0.72 6.34
CA VAL A 50 1.45 -0.44 6.38
C VAL A 50 1.87 -1.50 7.40
N GLU A 51 2.82 -1.19 8.30
CA GLU A 51 3.36 -2.12 9.29
C GLU A 51 3.86 -3.44 8.68
N HIS A 52 4.49 -3.40 7.50
CA HIS A 52 4.92 -4.59 6.75
C HIS A 52 3.79 -5.59 6.47
N ASP A 53 2.56 -5.11 6.26
CA ASP A 53 1.46 -5.91 5.71
C ASP A 53 1.60 -5.98 4.18
N GLU A 54 2.10 -7.11 3.66
CA GLU A 54 2.43 -7.27 2.25
C GLU A 54 1.21 -7.10 1.32
N LEU A 55 0.02 -7.55 1.75
CA LEU A 55 -1.17 -7.40 0.93
C LEU A 55 -1.58 -5.94 0.84
N VAL A 56 -1.62 -5.23 1.98
CA VAL A 56 -1.95 -3.80 2.01
C VAL A 56 -0.90 -3.02 1.21
N TYR A 57 0.39 -3.32 1.37
CA TYR A 57 1.47 -2.72 0.59
C TYR A 57 1.22 -2.83 -0.93
N LYS A 58 0.96 -4.05 -1.42
CA LYS A 58 0.70 -4.30 -2.83
C LYS A 58 -0.56 -3.60 -3.33
N LEU A 59 -1.61 -3.57 -2.52
CA LEU A 59 -2.85 -2.85 -2.85
C LEU A 59 -2.64 -1.34 -2.91
N THR A 60 -1.88 -0.76 -1.97
CA THR A 60 -1.52 0.66 -1.97
C THR A 60 -0.77 1.03 -3.24
N LEU A 61 0.27 0.28 -3.62
CA LEU A 61 0.99 0.53 -4.88
C LEU A 61 0.08 0.36 -6.11
N LYS A 62 -0.78 -0.67 -6.12
CA LYS A 62 -1.75 -0.87 -7.21
C LYS A 62 -2.67 0.33 -7.37
N TYR A 63 -3.21 0.86 -6.27
CA TYR A 63 -4.14 2.00 -6.32
C TYR A 63 -3.44 3.30 -6.68
N LEU A 64 -2.24 3.57 -6.18
CA LEU A 64 -1.42 4.69 -6.63
C LEU A 64 -1.18 4.62 -8.16
N ARG A 65 -0.87 3.43 -8.69
CA ARG A 65 -0.74 3.25 -10.14
C ARG A 65 -2.04 3.52 -10.90
N GLN A 66 -3.18 3.06 -10.37
CA GLN A 66 -4.51 3.33 -10.97
C GLN A 66 -4.86 4.82 -10.94
N ASN A 67 -4.40 5.55 -9.93
CA ASN A 67 -4.59 6.99 -9.79
C ASN A 67 -3.60 7.81 -10.63
N GLY A 68 -2.77 7.16 -11.45
CA GLY A 68 -1.87 7.83 -12.38
C GLY A 68 -0.50 8.20 -11.80
N TYR A 69 -0.09 7.63 -10.67
CA TYR A 69 1.27 7.82 -10.15
C TYR A 69 2.27 6.84 -10.78
N ASP A 70 3.50 7.29 -10.99
CA ASP A 70 4.62 6.42 -11.35
C ASP A 70 5.13 5.78 -10.07
N ILE A 71 4.84 4.49 -9.90
CA ILE A 71 5.23 3.74 -8.70
C ILE A 71 6.67 3.25 -8.74
N GLY A 72 7.41 3.54 -9.82
CA GLY A 72 8.81 3.14 -9.95
C GLY A 72 9.01 1.64 -10.16
N ASP A 73 10.24 1.20 -9.90
CA ASP A 73 10.72 -0.16 -10.11
C ASP A 73 11.83 -0.50 -9.09
N TRP A 74 12.41 -1.70 -9.17
CA TRP A 74 13.46 -2.10 -8.23
C TRP A 74 14.74 -1.25 -8.29
N LYS A 75 14.98 -0.52 -9.40
CA LYS A 75 16.10 0.44 -9.52
C LYS A 75 15.72 1.82 -8.99
N ARG A 76 14.43 2.15 -8.99
CA ARG A 76 13.86 3.43 -8.50
C ARG A 76 12.66 3.12 -7.59
N PRO A 77 12.87 2.63 -6.36
CA PRO A 77 11.80 2.15 -5.49
C PRO A 77 11.07 3.30 -4.80
N ARG A 78 10.49 4.20 -5.60
CA ARG A 78 9.79 5.39 -5.14
C ARG A 78 8.59 5.68 -6.02
N VAL A 79 7.60 6.34 -5.43
CA VAL A 79 6.38 6.79 -6.08
C VAL A 79 6.48 8.29 -6.32
N ILE A 80 6.23 8.72 -7.55
CA ILE A 80 6.16 10.14 -7.95
C ILE A 80 4.88 10.41 -8.74
N LYS A 81 4.53 11.68 -8.88
CA LYS A 81 3.45 12.08 -9.79
C LYS A 81 3.87 11.81 -11.23
N SER A 82 3.06 11.07 -12.01
CA SER A 82 3.31 10.97 -13.45
C SER A 82 3.05 12.34 -14.07
N ILE A 83 3.95 12.75 -14.98
CA ILE A 83 3.86 13.99 -15.75
C ILE A 83 2.79 13.84 -16.83
#